data_AF-A0A5N0E1B6-F1
#
_entry.id   AF-A0A5N0E1B6-F1
#
_cell.length_a   1.000
_cell.length_b   1.000
_cell.length_c   1.000
_cell.angle_alpha   90.00
_cell.angle_beta   90.00
_cell.angle_gamma   90.00
#
_symmetry.space_group_name_H-M   'P 1'
#
loop_
_entity.id
_entity.type
_entity.pdbx_description
1 polymer ?
#
loop_
_entity_poly.entity_id
_entity_poly.type
_entity_poly.pdbx_seq_one_letter_code
_entity_poly.pdbx_strand_id
1 'polypeptide(L)'
;MLDIDEPSEVVAAAGKFSGAIAAADQRVAAIVAQLVVPARPRSPLDAELVRRLDWIKDVLGNALADSANRADATYLRVRRLMDDLVAADADNGALICRSGST
;
A
#
# COMPACT_ATOMS: atom_id res chain seq x y z
N MET A 1 1.19 -13.10 19.07
CA MET A 1 0.75 -14.23 18.23
C MET A 1 -0.62 -13.81 17.72
N LEU A 2 -0.73 -13.57 16.41
CA LEU A 2 -2.02 -13.27 15.79
C LEU A 2 -2.74 -14.61 15.70
N ASP A 3 -3.75 -14.80 16.54
CA ASP A 3 -4.78 -15.82 16.34
C ASP A 3 -5.49 -15.41 15.05
N ILE A 4 -5.31 -16.20 13.99
CA ILE A 4 -5.95 -15.97 12.69
C ILE A 4 -6.81 -17.21 12.51
N ASP A 5 -8.04 -17.12 12.99
CA ASP A 5 -8.99 -18.23 12.92
C ASP A 5 -9.91 -18.07 11.70
N GLU A 6 -9.96 -16.88 11.09
CA GLU A 6 -10.85 -16.60 9.97
C GLU A 6 -10.15 -15.85 8.82
N PRO A 7 -10.38 -16.23 7.53
CA PRO A 7 -9.86 -15.52 6.36
C PRO A 7 -10.17 -14.01 6.35
N SER A 8 -11.28 -13.62 6.99
CA SER A 8 -11.71 -12.23 7.17
C SER A 8 -10.66 -11.38 7.92
N GLU A 9 -9.98 -11.97 8.91
CA GLU A 9 -8.98 -11.30 9.74
C GLU A 9 -7.69 -11.02 8.96
N VAL A 10 -7.30 -11.93 8.07
CA VAL A 10 -6.13 -11.76 7.19
C VAL A 10 -6.38 -10.59 6.22
N VAL A 11 -7.57 -10.54 5.61
CA VAL A 11 -7.95 -9.44 4.72
C VAL A 11 -8.01 -8.12 5.49
N ALA A 12 -8.56 -8.13 6.71
CA ALA A 12 -8.60 -6.96 7.57
C ALA A 12 -7.19 -6.46 7.95
N ALA A 13 -6.27 -7.38 8.28
CA ALA A 13 -4.88 -7.05 8.59
C ALA A 13 -4.15 -6.45 7.37
N ALA A 14 -4.33 -7.04 6.18
CA ALA A 14 -3.78 -6.49 4.94
C ALA A 14 -4.35 -5.11 4.60
N GLY A 15 -5.65 -4.90 4.84
CA GLY A 15 -6.29 -3.59 4.69
C GLY A 15 -5.71 -2.54 5.64
N LYS A 16 -5.51 -2.90 6.93
CA LYS A 16 -4.84 -2.03 7.92
C LYS A 16 -3.41 -1.67 7.50
N PHE A 17 -2.65 -2.65 6.99
CA PHE A 17 -1.31 -2.41 6.48
C PHE A 17 -1.31 -1.43 5.30
N SER A 18 -2.17 -1.66 4.30
CA SER A 18 -2.28 -0.76 3.15
C SER A 18 -2.67 0.67 3.58
N GLY A 19 -3.64 0.79 4.50
CA GLY A 19 -4.03 2.07 5.07
C GLY A 19 -2.90 2.78 5.83
N ALA A 20 -2.07 2.03 6.56
CA ALA A 20 -0.91 2.59 7.25
C ALA A 20 0.15 3.12 6.28
N ILE A 21 0.42 2.41 5.18
CA ILE A 21 1.30 2.90 4.11
C ILE A 21 0.72 4.18 3.49
N ALA A 22 -0.56 4.20 3.13
CA ALA A 22 -1.19 5.39 2.57
C ALA A 22 -1.10 6.61 3.50
N ALA A 23 -1.28 6.41 4.81
CA ALA A 23 -1.13 7.48 5.80
C ALA A 23 0.33 7.98 5.92
N ALA A 24 1.31 7.07 5.85
CA ALA A 24 2.72 7.44 5.83
C ALA A 24 3.06 8.22 4.55
N ASP A 25 2.60 7.75 3.40
CA ASP A 25 2.83 8.40 2.10
C ASP A 25 2.25 9.81 2.07
N GLN A 26 1.03 10.01 2.61
CA GLN A 26 0.42 11.33 2.76
C GLN A 26 1.25 12.29 3.62
N ARG A 27 1.84 11.81 4.73
CA ARG A 27 2.70 12.63 5.58
C ARG A 27 3.96 13.06 4.85
N VAL A 28 4.58 12.15 4.10
CA VAL A 28 5.76 12.48 3.28
C VAL A 28 5.39 13.49 2.20
N ALA A 29 4.29 13.28 1.47
CA ALA A 29 3.80 14.23 0.46
C ALA A 29 3.58 15.63 1.06
N ALA A 30 2.98 15.72 2.25
CA ALA A 30 2.75 16.99 2.94
C ALA A 30 4.06 17.71 3.33
N ILE A 31 5.07 16.97 3.78
CA ILE A 31 6.40 17.52 4.10
C ILE A 31 7.09 18.03 2.83
N VAL A 32 7.04 17.25 1.76
CA VAL A 32 7.67 17.59 0.47
C VAL A 32 7.01 18.83 -0.15
N ALA A 33 5.69 18.98 -0.02
CA ALA A 33 4.96 20.16 -0.49
C ALA A 33 5.38 21.46 0.24
N GLN A 34 5.84 21.36 1.49
CA GLN A 34 6.30 22.50 2.29
C GLN A 34 7.74 22.93 1.97
N LEU A 35 8.48 22.14 1.18
CA LEU A 35 9.82 22.52 0.78
C LEU A 35 9.78 23.74 -0.15
N VAL A 36 10.45 24.80 0.30
CA VAL A 36 10.58 26.08 -0.39
C VAL A 36 12.05 26.51 -0.41
N VAL A 37 12.49 27.07 -1.54
CA VAL A 37 13.80 27.71 -1.64
C VAL A 37 13.63 29.19 -1.27
N PRO A 38 14.38 29.71 -0.27
CA PRO A 38 14.42 31.15 -0.01
C PRO A 38 14.94 31.89 -1.24
N ALA A 39 14.17 32.82 -1.79
CA ALA A 39 14.50 33.47 -3.06
C ALA A 39 15.26 34.79 -2.87
N ARG A 40 16.43 34.91 -3.52
CA ARG A 40 17.02 36.17 -3.98
C ARG A 40 16.91 36.20 -5.51
N PRO A 41 15.91 36.90 -6.06
CA PRO A 41 15.68 36.91 -7.49
C PRO A 41 16.92 37.43 -8.21
N ARG A 42 17.52 36.58 -9.08
CA ARG A 42 18.71 36.78 -9.96
C ARG A 42 20.01 36.06 -9.57
N SER A 43 20.06 35.28 -8.49
CA SER A 43 21.22 34.45 -8.18
C SER A 43 21.21 33.15 -9.01
N PRO A 44 22.29 32.81 -9.76
CA PRO A 44 22.42 31.51 -10.42
C PRO A 44 22.36 30.32 -9.45
N LEU A 45 22.79 30.53 -8.20
CA LEU A 45 22.68 29.52 -7.13
C LEU A 45 21.22 29.21 -6.82
N ASP A 46 20.34 30.22 -6.82
CA ASP A 46 18.94 30.04 -6.48
C ASP A 46 18.21 29.25 -7.59
N ALA A 47 18.57 29.49 -8.85
CA ALA A 47 18.07 28.70 -9.98
C ALA A 47 18.50 27.23 -9.91
N GLU A 48 19.74 26.95 -9.48
CA GLU A 48 20.20 25.58 -9.20
C GLU A 48 19.41 24.95 -8.05
N LEU A 49 19.24 25.68 -6.95
CA LEU A 49 18.52 25.18 -5.78
C LEU A 49 17.05 24.87 -6.09
N VAL A 50 16.37 25.69 -6.89
CA VAL A 50 15.01 25.42 -7.37
C VAL A 50 14.99 24.13 -8.20
N ARG A 51 15.90 23.99 -9.17
CA ARG A 51 15.96 22.78 -10.00
C ARG A 51 16.24 21.52 -9.17
N ARG A 52 17.09 21.62 -8.15
CA ARG A 52 17.36 20.52 -7.22
C ARG A 52 16.14 20.20 -6.37
N LEU A 53 15.41 21.22 -5.94
CA LEU A 53 14.16 21.03 -5.21
C LEU A 53 13.12 20.32 -6.08
N ASP A 54 12.96 20.72 -7.33
CA ASP A 54 12.03 20.07 -8.28
C ASP A 54 12.41 18.60 -8.48
N TRP A 55 13.70 18.31 -8.69
CA TRP A 55 14.18 16.93 -8.78
C TRP A 55 13.89 16.11 -7.51
N ILE A 56 14.07 16.68 -6.31
CA ILE A 56 13.71 16.02 -5.04
C ILE A 56 12.21 15.72 -4.99
N LYS A 57 11.37 16.67 -5.40
CA LYS A 57 9.91 16.50 -5.42
C LYS A 57 9.50 15.38 -6.38
N ASP A 58 10.10 15.32 -7.56
CA ASP A 58 9.82 14.27 -8.54
C ASP A 58 10.24 12.88 -8.04
N VAL A 59 11.45 12.76 -7.50
CA VAL A 59 11.95 11.48 -6.98
C VAL A 59 11.06 10.98 -5.83
N LEU A 60 10.69 11.86 -4.90
CA LEU A 60 9.82 11.48 -3.79
C LEU A 60 8.39 11.19 -4.27
N GLY A 61 7.87 11.96 -5.23
CA GLY A 61 6.56 11.68 -5.84
C GLY A 61 6.50 10.29 -6.48
N ASN A 62 7.52 9.91 -7.25
CA ASN A 62 7.62 8.59 -7.86
C ASN A 62 7.73 7.47 -6.80
N ALA A 63 8.55 7.68 -5.76
CA ALA A 63 8.70 6.71 -4.67
C ALA A 63 7.39 6.49 -3.90
N LEU A 64 6.59 7.54 -3.69
CA LEU A 64 5.28 7.46 -3.06
C LEU A 64 4.28 6.70 -3.93
N ALA A 65 4.28 6.94 -5.24
CA ALA A 65 3.44 6.19 -6.17
C ALA A 65 3.78 4.69 -6.16
N ASP A 66 5.07 4.35 -6.18
CA ASP A 66 5.53 2.96 -6.10
C ASP A 66 5.18 2.29 -4.76
N SER A 67 5.32 3.02 -3.65
CA SER A 67 4.92 2.57 -2.31
C SER A 67 3.44 2.21 -2.24
N ALA A 68 2.57 3.14 -2.66
CA ALA A 68 1.13 2.94 -2.71
C ALA A 68 0.74 1.76 -3.61
N ASN A 69 1.32 1.67 -4.82
CA ASN A 69 1.06 0.56 -5.74
C ASN A 69 1.42 -0.79 -5.14
N ARG A 70 2.54 -0.88 -4.41
CA ARG A 70 2.96 -2.12 -3.75
C ARG A 70 2.05 -2.50 -2.59
N ALA A 71 1.59 -1.52 -1.82
CA ALA A 71 0.64 -1.74 -0.73
C ALA A 71 -0.71 -2.26 -1.25
N ASP A 72 -1.24 -1.63 -2.30
CA ASP A 72 -2.49 -2.05 -2.94
C ASP A 72 -2.37 -3.44 -3.58
N ALA A 73 -1.30 -3.69 -4.34
CA ALA A 73 -1.03 -5.00 -4.93
C ALA A 73 -0.94 -6.10 -3.86
N THR A 74 -0.33 -5.80 -2.70
CA THR A 74 -0.26 -6.74 -1.58
C THR A 74 -1.65 -7.02 -1.01
N TYR A 75 -2.46 -5.98 -0.79
CA TYR A 75 -3.84 -6.13 -0.32
C TYR A 75 -4.69 -6.98 -1.29
N LEU A 76 -4.66 -6.65 -2.58
CA LEU A 76 -5.41 -7.38 -3.60
C LEU A 76 -4.96 -8.85 -3.71
N ARG A 77 -3.66 -9.11 -3.59
CA ARG A 77 -3.13 -10.47 -3.58
C ARG A 77 -3.62 -11.26 -2.39
N VAL A 78 -3.57 -10.68 -1.18
CA VAL A 78 -4.07 -11.33 0.04
C VAL A 78 -5.56 -11.63 -0.10
N ARG A 79 -6.35 -10.66 -0.56
CA ARG A 79 -7.79 -10.82 -0.77
C ARG A 79 -8.10 -11.99 -1.71
N ARG A 80 -7.48 -12.02 -2.89
CA ARG A 80 -7.69 -13.12 -3.86
C ARG A 80 -7.33 -14.47 -3.28
N LEU A 81 -6.20 -14.56 -2.58
CA LEU A 81 -5.74 -15.81 -2.00
C LEU A 81 -6.69 -16.32 -0.90
N MET A 82 -7.28 -15.40 -0.11
CA MET A 82 -8.31 -15.77 0.86
C MET A 82 -9.62 -16.19 0.19
N ASP A 83 -10.05 -15.50 -0.88
CA ASP A 83 -11.23 -15.88 -1.66
C ASP A 83 -11.06 -17.31 -2.24
N ASP A 84 -9.88 -17.63 -2.78
CA ASP A 84 -9.53 -18.95 -3.31
C ASP A 84 -9.55 -20.03 -2.21
N LEU A 85 -9.05 -19.73 -1.01
CA LEU A 85 -9.05 -20.66 0.12
C LEU A 85 -10.47 -20.95 0.62
N VAL A 86 -11.33 -19.91 0.71
CA VAL A 86 -12.74 -20.07 1.11
C VAL A 86 -13.49 -20.93 0.09
N ALA A 87 -13.25 -20.73 -1.22
CA ALA A 87 -13.85 -21.56 -2.26
C ALA A 87 -13.40 -23.03 -2.16
N ALA A 88 -12.10 -23.27 -1.97
CA ALA A 88 -11.56 -24.62 -1.81
C ALA A 88 -12.11 -25.33 -0.55
N ASP A 89 -12.28 -24.60 0.56
CA ASP A 89 -12.89 -25.14 1.77
C ASP A 89 -14.35 -25.54 1.57
N ALA A 90 -15.14 -24.69 0.90
CA ALA A 90 -16.53 -24.99 0.56
C ALA A 90 -16.66 -26.23 -0.34
N ASP A 91 -15.79 -26.36 -1.34
CA ASP A 91 -15.75 -27.52 -2.23
C ASP A 91 -15.40 -28.81 -1.47
N ASN A 92 -14.42 -28.74 -0.56
CA ASN A 92 -14.02 -29.89 0.25
C ASN A 92 -15.11 -30.29 1.27
N GLY A 93 -15.79 -29.31 1.89
CA GLY A 93 -16.93 -29.56 2.77
C GLY A 93 -18.08 -30.26 2.05
N ALA A 94 -18.37 -29.86 0.81
CA ALA A 94 -19.39 -30.51 -0.03
C ALA A 94 -19.07 -31.98 -0.36
N LEU A 95 -17.79 -32.32 -0.54
CA LEU A 95 -17.33 -33.70 -0.78
C LEU A 95 -17.53 -34.57 0.48
N ILE A 96 -17.19 -34.05 1.66
CA ILE A 96 -17.35 -34.78 2.93
C ILE A 96 -18.83 -35.07 3.20
N CYS A 97 -19.72 -34.08 3.04
CA CYS A 97 -21.17 -34.28 3.23
C CYS A 97 -21.76 -35.35 2.30
N ARG A 98 -21.25 -35.49 1.06
CA ARG A 98 -21.68 -36.55 0.14
C ARG A 98 -21.17 -37.93 0.54
N SER A 99 -19.96 -38.03 1.07
CA SER A 99 -19.37 -39.32 1.52
C SER A 99 -19.98 -39.88 2.81
N GLY A 100 -20.63 -39.04 3.63
CA GLY A 100 -21.31 -39.46 4.88
C GLY A 100 -22.77 -39.89 4.71
N SER A 101 -23.32 -39.87 3.48
CA SER A 101 -24.73 -40.18 3.19
C SER A 101 -24.96 -41.56 2.54
N THR A 102 -23.96 -42.44 2.56
CA THR A 102 -24.06 -43.86 2.16
C THR A 102 -23.98 -44.78 3.38
#